data_AF-A0A1V4M4I8-F1
#
_entry.id   AF-A0A1V4M4I8-F1
#
_cell.length_a   1.000
_cell.length_b   1.000
_cell.length_c   1.000
_cell.angle_alpha   90.00
_cell.angle_beta   90.00
_cell.angle_gamma   90.00
#
_symmetry.space_group_name_H-M   'P 1'
#
loop_
_entity.id
_entity.type
_entity.pdbx_description
1 polymer ?
#
loop_
_entity_poly.entity_id
_entity_poly.type
_entity_poly.pdbx_seq_one_letter_code
_entity_poly.pdbx_strand_id
1 'polypeptide(L)'
;MGIGIKSIEDLLKVCETKKGRSDLALKTDVSEKLILKWANHADLMRIKGIGGEYAELLEAAGVDTVPELAKRNGENLFKKMVETDEDKGLVRKLPSESQIEEWIKQAEKLPRVLSY
;
A
#
# COMPACT_ATOMS: atom_id res chain seq x y z
N MET A 1 -7.48 2.75 -27.30
CA MET A 1 -6.21 2.02 -27.07
C MET A 1 -5.96 2.04 -25.57
N GLY A 2 -5.82 0.88 -24.91
CA GLY A 2 -5.53 0.83 -23.47
C GLY A 2 -4.07 1.19 -23.18
N ILE A 3 -3.78 1.71 -21.98
CA ILE A 3 -2.45 2.21 -21.58
C ILE A 3 -1.43 1.08 -21.32
N GLY A 4 -1.84 -0.18 -21.47
CA GLY A 4 -0.95 -1.34 -21.42
C GLY A 4 -0.61 -1.83 -20.00
N ILE A 5 -1.16 -1.20 -18.96
CA ILE A 5 -1.06 -1.67 -17.57
C ILE A 5 -2.09 -2.79 -17.36
N LYS A 6 -1.63 -4.01 -17.08
CA LYS A 6 -2.50 -5.19 -16.95
C LYS A 6 -2.42 -5.87 -15.59
N SER A 7 -1.44 -5.51 -14.76
CA SER A 7 -1.26 -6.04 -13.41
C SER A 7 -0.89 -4.95 -12.41
N ILE A 8 -0.94 -5.31 -11.13
CA ILE A 8 -0.47 -4.48 -10.02
C ILE A 8 1.04 -4.22 -10.13
N GLU A 9 1.80 -5.22 -10.59
CA GLU A 9 3.25 -5.10 -10.82
C GLU A 9 3.56 -4.13 -11.96
N ASP A 10 2.78 -4.15 -13.04
CA ASP A 10 2.90 -3.19 -14.14
C ASP A 10 2.61 -1.77 -13.64
N LEU A 11 1.56 -1.61 -12.84
CA LEU A 11 1.20 -0.31 -12.26
C LEU A 11 2.33 0.23 -11.39
N LEU A 12 2.85 -0.59 -10.48
CA LEU A 12 3.94 -0.21 -9.59
C LEU A 12 5.20 0.21 -10.38
N LYS A 13 5.55 -0.57 -11.40
CA LYS A 13 6.69 -0.30 -12.27
C LYS A 13 6.53 1.03 -13.03
N VAL A 14 5.35 1.30 -13.58
CA VAL A 14 5.08 2.58 -14.26
C VAL A 14 5.12 3.75 -13.29
N CYS A 15 4.66 3.55 -12.05
CA CYS A 15 4.52 4.60 -11.03
C CYS A 15 5.75 4.76 -10.12
N GLU A 16 6.86 4.08 -10.41
CA GLU A 16 8.08 4.06 -9.59
C GLU A 16 8.65 5.47 -9.32
N THR A 17 8.51 6.36 -10.31
CA THR A 17 9.03 7.73 -10.27
C THR A 17 7.91 8.76 -10.29
N LYS A 18 8.18 9.95 -9.75
CA LYS A 18 7.27 11.10 -9.85
C LYS A 18 6.87 11.38 -11.29
N LYS A 19 7.85 11.37 -12.21
CA LYS A 19 7.60 11.53 -13.65
C LYS A 19 6.64 10.47 -14.19
N GLY A 20 6.86 9.20 -13.86
CA GLY A 20 5.99 8.10 -14.29
C GLY A 20 4.54 8.28 -13.82
N ARG A 21 4.36 8.74 -12.58
CA ARG A 21 3.03 9.06 -12.02
C ARG A 21 2.38 10.27 -12.72
N SER A 22 3.11 11.36 -12.95
CA SER A 22 2.59 12.53 -13.67
C SER A 22 2.26 12.20 -15.13
N ASP A 23 3.10 11.41 -15.82
CA ASP A 23 2.86 10.95 -17.18
C ASP A 23 1.60 10.07 -17.26
N LEU A 24 1.40 9.20 -16.25
CA LEU A 24 0.19 8.38 -16.17
C LEU A 24 -1.04 9.24 -15.90
N ALA A 25 -0.96 10.21 -14.98
CA ALA A 25 -2.03 11.14 -14.65
C ALA A 25 -2.55 11.89 -15.88
N LEU A 26 -1.63 12.41 -16.70
CA LEU A 26 -1.96 13.12 -17.94
C LEU A 26 -2.64 12.21 -18.98
N LYS A 27 -2.24 10.94 -19.05
CA LYS A 27 -2.80 9.97 -20.02
C LYS A 27 -4.16 9.44 -19.61
N THR A 28 -4.44 9.36 -18.31
CA THR A 28 -5.68 8.77 -17.78
C THR A 28 -6.71 9.80 -17.34
N ASP A 29 -6.33 11.08 -17.27
CA ASP A 29 -7.12 12.13 -16.61
C ASP A 29 -7.45 11.79 -15.13
N VAL A 30 -6.53 11.07 -14.47
CA VAL A 30 -6.62 10.72 -13.05
C VAL A 30 -5.62 11.56 -12.26
N SER A 31 -6.05 12.10 -11.12
CA SER A 31 -5.16 12.90 -10.28
C SER A 31 -3.89 12.15 -9.87
N GLU A 32 -2.75 12.85 -9.85
CA GLU A 32 -1.47 12.28 -9.41
C GLU A 32 -1.54 11.75 -7.97
N LYS A 33 -2.35 12.38 -7.11
CA LYS A 33 -2.61 11.91 -5.74
C LYS A 33 -3.22 10.52 -5.71
N LEU A 34 -4.23 10.25 -6.54
CA LEU A 34 -4.88 8.95 -6.59
C LEU A 34 -3.96 7.88 -7.18
N ILE A 35 -3.17 8.24 -8.18
CA ILE A 35 -2.14 7.34 -8.74
C ILE A 35 -1.07 7.00 -7.71
N LEU A 36 -0.61 7.98 -6.93
CA LEU A 36 0.34 7.74 -5.84
C LEU A 36 -0.25 6.80 -4.79
N LYS A 37 -1.52 6.99 -4.40
CA LYS A 37 -2.23 6.06 -3.50
C LYS A 37 -2.22 4.63 -4.06
N TRP A 38 -2.60 4.45 -5.33
CA TRP A 38 -2.60 3.12 -5.95
C TRP A 38 -1.19 2.51 -6.06
N ALA A 39 -0.17 3.33 -6.34
CA ALA A 39 1.22 2.89 -6.38
C ALA A 39 1.71 2.44 -5.00
N ASN A 40 1.35 3.16 -3.95
CA ASN A 40 1.66 2.81 -2.56
C ASN A 40 0.99 1.51 -2.13
N HIS A 41 -0.28 1.34 -2.47
CA HIS A 41 -0.99 0.07 -2.25
C HIS A 41 -0.35 -1.07 -3.02
N ALA A 42 0.02 -0.84 -4.29
CA ALA A 42 0.72 -1.81 -5.10
C ALA A 42 2.08 -2.23 -4.49
N ASP A 43 2.80 -1.29 -3.87
CA ASP A 43 4.04 -1.57 -3.15
C ASP A 43 3.77 -2.40 -1.88
N LEU A 44 2.75 -2.06 -1.08
CA LEU A 44 2.34 -2.83 0.11
C LEU A 44 1.90 -4.26 -0.25
N MET A 45 1.19 -4.44 -1.37
CA MET A 45 0.71 -5.75 -1.85
C MET A 45 1.84 -6.70 -2.30
N ARG A 46 3.10 -6.24 -2.35
CA ARG A 46 4.27 -7.13 -2.50
C ARG A 46 4.49 -8.02 -1.28
N ILE A 47 3.99 -7.61 -0.12
CA ILE A 47 4.08 -8.37 1.12
C ILE A 47 3.02 -9.47 1.12
N LYS A 48 3.45 -10.71 1.32
CA LYS A 48 2.55 -11.86 1.29
C LYS A 48 1.50 -11.73 2.39
N GLY A 49 0.23 -11.79 1.99
CA GLY A 49 -0.92 -11.67 2.88
C GLY A 49 -1.53 -10.28 2.95
N ILE A 50 -0.94 -9.28 2.27
CA ILE A 50 -1.55 -7.96 2.08
C ILE A 50 -2.24 -7.92 0.71
N GLY A 51 -3.56 -7.82 0.72
CA GLY A 51 -4.38 -7.51 -0.46
C GLY A 51 -4.90 -6.08 -0.40
N GLY A 52 -5.76 -5.70 -1.35
CA GLY A 52 -6.28 -4.33 -1.46
C GLY A 52 -6.97 -3.81 -0.18
N GLU A 53 -7.82 -4.62 0.45
CA GLU A 53 -8.51 -4.23 1.69
C GLU A 53 -7.54 -3.97 2.85
N TYR A 54 -6.46 -4.76 2.97
CA TYR A 54 -5.44 -4.54 4.00
C TYR A 54 -4.51 -3.38 3.65
N ALA A 55 -4.21 -3.13 2.38
CA ALA A 55 -3.46 -1.95 1.97
C ALA A 55 -4.24 -0.66 2.29
N GLU A 56 -5.55 -0.65 2.03
CA GLU A 56 -6.43 0.46 2.40
C GLU A 56 -6.52 0.63 3.92
N LEU A 57 -6.65 -0.45 4.69
CA LEU A 57 -6.67 -0.39 6.15
C LEU A 57 -5.34 0.12 6.73
N LEU A 58 -4.20 -0.30 6.17
CA LEU A 58 -2.89 0.18 6.56
C LEU A 58 -2.74 1.69 6.31
N GLU A 59 -3.09 2.17 5.11
CA GLU A 59 -3.08 3.61 4.80
C GLU A 59 -4.00 4.37 5.76
N ALA A 60 -5.23 3.87 5.98
CA ALA A 60 -6.17 4.48 6.90
C ALA A 60 -5.68 4.48 8.36
N ALA A 61 -4.83 3.52 8.75
CA ALA A 61 -4.15 3.45 10.03
C ALA A 61 -2.84 4.27 10.08
N GLY A 62 -2.51 4.99 9.00
CA GLY A 62 -1.35 5.88 8.89
C GLY A 62 -0.07 5.21 8.38
N VAL A 63 -0.17 4.08 7.68
CA VAL A 63 0.95 3.35 7.09
C VAL A 63 0.76 3.30 5.58
N ASP A 64 1.38 4.25 4.88
CA ASP A 64 1.17 4.41 3.44
C ASP A 64 2.22 3.64 2.64
N THR A 65 3.38 3.33 3.24
CA THR A 65 4.53 2.81 2.52
C THR A 65 5.20 1.62 3.19
N VAL A 66 5.87 0.78 2.39
CA VAL A 66 6.66 -0.36 2.88
C VAL A 66 7.74 0.08 3.91
N PRO A 67 8.52 1.16 3.69
CA PRO A 67 9.48 1.63 4.68
C PRO A 67 8.87 2.12 6.00
N GLU A 68 7.63 2.63 5.98
CA GLU A 68 6.92 3.00 7.21
C GLU A 68 6.48 1.76 7.97
N LEU A 69 5.90 0.77 7.27
CA LEU A 69 5.49 -0.50 7.87
C LEU A 69 6.67 -1.20 8.56
N ALA A 70 7.83 -1.23 7.91
CA ALA A 70 9.06 -1.81 8.44
C ALA A 70 9.53 -1.17 9.77
N LYS A 71 9.03 0.03 10.13
CA LYS A 71 9.41 0.76 11.35
C LYS A 71 8.32 0.74 12.42
N ARG A 72 7.18 0.09 12.17
CA ARG A 72 6.07 0.05 13.12
C ARG A 72 6.35 -0.96 14.24
N ASN A 73 5.73 -0.70 15.38
CA ASN A 73 5.56 -1.67 16.44
C ASN A 73 4.24 -2.41 16.20
N GLY A 74 4.26 -3.75 16.14
CA GLY A 74 3.10 -4.52 15.70
C GLY A 74 1.91 -4.48 16.67
N GLU A 75 2.14 -4.43 17.99
CA GLU A 75 1.06 -4.28 18.98
C GLU A 75 0.32 -2.93 18.80
N ASN A 76 1.09 -1.83 18.67
CA ASN A 76 0.51 -0.51 18.46
C ASN A 76 -0.20 -0.41 17.10
N LEU A 77 0.36 -1.02 16.06
CA LEU A 77 -0.26 -1.04 14.74
C LEU A 77 -1.56 -1.85 14.75
N PHE A 78 -1.58 -3.01 15.41
CA PHE A 78 -2.79 -3.82 15.56
C PHE A 78 -3.92 -3.01 16.22
N LYS A 79 -3.66 -2.39 17.38
CA LYS A 79 -4.65 -1.54 18.05
C LYS A 79 -5.18 -0.45 17.13
N LYS A 80 -4.30 0.21 16.37
CA LYS A 80 -4.71 1.27 15.45
C LYS A 80 -5.54 0.75 14.27
N MET A 81 -5.20 -0.42 13.73
CA MET A 81 -5.97 -1.06 12.66
C MET A 81 -7.35 -1.49 13.15
N VAL A 82 -7.49 -2.00 14.38
CA VAL A 82 -8.79 -2.31 14.99
C VAL A 82 -9.64 -1.05 15.13
N GLU A 83 -9.11 0.00 15.77
CA GLU A 83 -9.81 1.29 15.95
C GLU A 83 -10.26 1.88 14.60
N THR A 84 -9.40 1.80 13.58
CA THR A 84 -9.68 2.34 12.25
C THR A 84 -10.78 1.54 11.54
N ASP A 85 -10.79 0.22 11.69
CA ASP A 85 -11.80 -0.64 11.08
C ASP A 85 -13.14 -0.56 11.80
N GLU A 86 -13.15 -0.35 13.12
CA GLU A 86 -14.38 -0.09 13.89
C GLU A 86 -15.08 1.21 13.43
N ASP A 87 -14.31 2.23 13.04
CA ASP A 87 -14.84 3.49 12.51
C ASP A 87 -15.28 3.38 11.04
N LYS A 88 -14.51 2.67 10.21
CA LYS A 88 -14.65 2.74 8.74
C LYS A 88 -15.16 1.46 8.06
N GLY A 89 -15.08 0.31 8.71
CA GLY A 89 -15.49 -0.99 8.17
C GLY A 89 -14.80 -1.34 6.84
N LEU A 90 -13.45 -1.28 6.81
CA LEU A 90 -12.65 -1.43 5.60
C LEU A 90 -12.37 -2.88 5.23
N VAL A 91 -12.35 -3.78 6.22
CA VAL A 91 -12.07 -5.20 5.99
C VAL A 91 -13.23 -6.09 6.44
N ARG A 92 -13.39 -7.23 5.77
CA ARG A 92 -14.33 -8.28 6.21
C ARG A 92 -13.84 -9.03 7.44
N LYS A 93 -12.53 -9.06 7.66
CA LYS A 93 -11.86 -9.74 8.76
C LYS A 93 -10.59 -8.98 9.12
N LEU A 94 -10.44 -8.64 10.38
CA LEU A 94 -9.21 -8.04 10.91
C LEU A 94 -8.02 -9.01 10.82
N PRO A 95 -6.81 -8.53 10.53
CA PRO A 95 -5.61 -9.34 10.63
C PRO A 95 -5.32 -9.68 12.09
N SER A 96 -4.64 -10.81 12.35
CA SER A 96 -4.13 -11.08 13.69
C SER A 96 -2.83 -10.31 13.96
N GLU A 97 -2.49 -10.13 15.24
CA GLU A 97 -1.20 -9.55 15.66
C GLU A 97 -0.01 -10.27 15.02
N SER A 98 -0.05 -11.61 14.96
CA SER A 98 1.02 -12.39 14.32
C SER A 98 1.13 -12.15 12.81
N GLN A 99 0.01 -11.87 12.12
CA GLN A 99 0.06 -11.49 10.70
C GLN A 99 0.73 -10.14 10.52
N ILE A 100 0.41 -9.16 11.38
CA ILE A 100 1.04 -7.84 11.35
C ILE A 100 2.55 -7.93 11.60
N GLU A 101 2.97 -8.68 12.61
CA GLU A 101 4.39 -8.93 12.90
C GLU A 101 5.12 -9.55 11.71
N GLU A 102 4.48 -10.49 11.01
CA GLU A 102 5.05 -11.09 9.80
C GLU A 102 5.11 -10.09 8.62
N TRP A 103 4.13 -9.20 8.49
CA TRP A 103 4.17 -8.13 7.48
C TRP A 103 5.32 -7.15 7.73
N ILE A 104 5.55 -6.77 8.99
CA ILE A 104 6.66 -5.88 9.37
C ILE A 104 7.99 -6.54 9.00
N LYS A 105 8.21 -7.83 9.37
CA LYS A 105 9.43 -8.58 9.02
C LYS A 105 9.65 -8.74 7.52
N GLN A 106 8.59 -8.88 6.74
CA GLN A 106 8.68 -8.90 5.28
C GLN A 106 9.05 -7.51 4.74
N ALA A 107 8.42 -6.45 5.26
CA ALA A 107 8.70 -5.07 4.87
C ALA A 107 10.17 -4.69 5.10
N GLU A 108 10.77 -5.09 6.21
CA GLU A 108 12.20 -4.87 6.52
C GLU A 108 13.15 -5.48 5.49
N LYS A 109 12.72 -6.53 4.78
CA LYS A 109 13.53 -7.26 3.79
C LYS A 109 13.30 -6.77 2.36
N LEU A 110 12.28 -5.95 2.14
CA LEU A 110 11.94 -5.49 0.80
C LEU A 110 12.75 -4.24 0.43
N PRO A 111 13.33 -4.19 -0.79
CA PRO A 111 13.92 -2.96 -1.28
C PRO A 111 12.84 -1.91 -1.52
N ARG A 112 13.20 -0.65 -1.27
CA ARG A 112 12.40 0.51 -1.64
C ARG A 112 12.24 0.55 -3.16
N VAL A 113 11.00 0.66 -3.63
CA VAL A 113 10.69 0.80 -5.06
C VAL A 113 10.33 2.24 -5.39
N LEU A 114 9.40 2.85 -4.63
CA LEU A 114 8.93 4.19 -4.96
C LEU A 114 9.92 5.31 -4.59
N SER A 115 10.15 6.18 -5.56
CA SER A 115 10.83 7.47 -5.39
C SER A 115 9.81 8.62 -5.33
N TYR A 116 10.06 9.56 -4.43
CA TYR A 116 9.15 10.65 -4.05
C TYR A 116 9.74 12.00 -4.42
#